data_AF-A0AAV0YGW7-F1
#
_entry.id   AF-A0AAV0YGW7-F1
#
_cell.length_a   1.000
_cell.length_b   1.000
_cell.length_c   1.000
_cell.angle_alpha   90.00
_cell.angle_beta   90.00
_cell.angle_gamma   90.00
#
_symmetry.space_group_name_H-M   'P 1'
#
loop_
_entity.id
_entity.type
_entity.pdbx_description
1 polymer ?
#
loop_
_entity_poly.entity_id
_entity_poly.type
_entity_poly.pdbx_seq_one_letter_code
_entity_poly.pdbx_strand_id
1 'polypeptide(L)'
;MGFIVFLISSLAECERLPFDLPEAEEELVAGYQTEYSVLYLGGSNISIPYIFVSEFFEINKTYGVFGTTIDLFITLAKSYFFLFVSIITRWSLPRLRMDQLLNLGWKFLLPISLERNKTKLFIDIYDMFLMVTGFMNYGQQTVRAARYIGQSFMIILSHANRLPVTIQYPYEKLITSERFRGRIHFEFDKCIACEVCVRVCPIDLPVVDWKMETDIRKKRLLNYSIDFGICIFCGNCIEYCPTNCLSMTEEYELSTYDRHELNYNQIALGRLPMSIIDDYTIRTIQIK
;
A
#
# COMPACT_ATOMS: atom_id res chain seq x y z
N MET A 1 40.02 -1.57 -22.93
CA MET A 1 40.20 -2.00 -21.54
C MET A 1 40.00 -0.86 -20.54
N GLY A 2 40.73 0.26 -20.64
CA GLY A 2 40.55 1.40 -19.73
C GLY A 2 39.12 1.95 -19.64
N PHE A 3 38.40 2.03 -20.77
CA PHE A 3 36.99 2.45 -20.78
C PHE A 3 36.05 1.53 -19.97
N ILE A 4 36.28 0.21 -20.01
CA ILE A 4 35.46 -0.77 -19.28
C ILE A 4 35.74 -0.66 -17.77
N VAL A 5 37.01 -0.46 -17.39
CA VAL A 5 37.40 -0.25 -16.00
C VAL A 5 36.82 1.07 -15.46
N PHE A 6 36.86 2.15 -16.25
CA PHE A 6 36.25 3.43 -15.91
C PHE A 6 34.73 3.31 -15.74
N LEU A 7 34.06 2.61 -16.65
CA LEU A 7 32.62 2.40 -16.59
C LEU A 7 32.20 1.54 -15.38
N ILE A 8 32.94 0.48 -15.05
CA ILE A 8 32.68 -0.34 -13.85
C ILE A 8 32.94 0.45 -12.56
N SER A 9 34.00 1.27 -12.52
CA SER A 9 34.33 2.10 -11.35
C SER A 9 33.29 3.21 -11.15
N SER A 10 32.83 3.85 -12.22
CA SER A 10 31.75 4.85 -12.17
C SER A 10 30.41 4.26 -11.72
N LEU A 11 30.09 3.03 -12.14
CA LEU A 11 28.88 2.33 -11.68
C LEU A 11 28.96 1.94 -10.19
N ALA A 12 30.16 1.57 -9.71
CA ALA A 12 30.44 1.24 -8.31
C ALA A 12 30.30 2.46 -7.38
N GLU A 13 30.60 3.65 -7.89
CA GLU A 13 30.46 4.93 -7.18
C GLU A 13 29.00 5.38 -7.06
N CYS A 14 28.19 5.13 -8.09
CA CYS A 14 26.75 5.45 -8.16
C CYS A 14 25.85 4.66 -7.18
N GLU A 15 26.33 3.56 -6.58
CA GLU A 15 25.60 2.75 -5.60
C GLU A 15 25.71 3.25 -4.15
N ARG A 16 26.52 4.30 -3.90
CA ARG A 16 26.62 4.93 -2.57
C ARG A 16 25.41 5.83 -2.29
N LEU A 17 24.92 5.82 -1.04
CA LEU A 17 23.87 6.75 -0.61
C LEU A 17 24.47 8.14 -0.38
N PRO A 18 23.86 9.22 -0.91
CA PRO A 18 24.48 10.54 -1.01
C PRO A 18 24.68 11.31 0.31
N PHE A 19 24.38 10.73 1.50
CA PHE A 19 24.38 11.48 2.76
C PHE A 19 24.98 10.73 3.97
N ASP A 20 25.74 9.65 3.78
CA ASP A 20 26.24 8.82 4.89
C ASP A 20 27.73 9.03 5.26
N LEU A 21 28.52 9.78 4.47
CA LEU A 21 29.97 9.96 4.70
C LEU A 21 30.40 11.44 4.58
N PRO A 22 31.35 11.91 5.42
CA PRO A 22 31.90 13.27 5.34
C PRO A 22 32.72 13.53 4.06
N GLU A 23 33.12 12.49 3.32
CA GLU A 23 33.78 12.64 2.01
C GLU A 23 32.82 13.09 0.87
N ALA A 24 31.50 12.88 1.03
CA ALA A 24 30.52 13.20 -0.02
C ALA A 24 30.31 14.72 -0.25
N GLU A 25 30.72 15.56 0.71
CA GLU A 25 30.63 17.02 0.59
C GLU A 25 31.66 17.60 -0.41
N GLU A 26 32.81 16.93 -0.58
CA GLU A 26 33.85 17.35 -1.54
C GLU A 26 33.48 16.99 -2.99
N GLU A 27 32.73 15.89 -3.20
CA GLU A 27 32.24 15.45 -4.51
C GLU A 27 31.17 16.39 -5.10
N LEU A 28 30.35 17.03 -4.26
CA LEU A 28 29.37 18.03 -4.70
C LEU A 28 30.03 19.29 -5.30
N VAL A 29 31.23 19.65 -4.82
CA VAL A 29 31.98 20.81 -5.31
C VAL A 29 32.77 20.47 -6.60
N ALA A 30 33.18 19.20 -6.75
CA ALA A 30 33.93 18.70 -7.91
C ALA A 30 33.06 18.03 -9.01
N GLY A 31 31.74 17.93 -8.82
CA GLY A 31 30.83 17.18 -9.69
C GLY A 31 30.83 17.59 -11.17
N TYR A 32 31.13 18.86 -11.47
CA TYR A 32 31.25 19.28 -12.88
C TYR A 32 32.41 18.57 -13.60
N GLN A 33 33.54 18.33 -12.93
CA GLN A 33 34.71 17.68 -13.52
C GLN A 33 34.46 16.20 -13.85
N THR A 34 33.69 15.49 -13.02
CA THR A 34 33.31 14.09 -13.28
C THR A 34 32.31 13.99 -14.43
N GLU A 35 31.33 14.89 -14.49
CA GLU A 35 30.36 14.98 -15.61
C GLU A 35 31.03 15.28 -16.96
N TYR A 36 31.97 16.24 -17.00
CA TYR A 36 32.71 16.55 -18.22
C TYR A 36 33.57 15.35 -18.67
N SER A 37 34.21 14.63 -17.75
CA SER A 37 35.06 13.47 -18.10
C SER A 37 34.30 12.31 -18.75
N VAL A 38 33.07 12.05 -18.30
CA VAL A 38 32.17 11.01 -18.85
C VAL A 38 31.69 11.38 -20.25
N LEU A 39 31.51 12.68 -20.52
CA LEU A 39 31.14 13.20 -21.84
C LEU A 39 32.25 12.98 -22.89
N TYR A 40 33.53 13.06 -22.50
CA TYR A 40 34.67 13.02 -23.44
C TYR A 40 35.35 11.67 -23.65
N LEU A 41 35.02 10.63 -22.85
CA LEU A 41 35.45 9.24 -23.08
C LEU A 41 36.92 9.08 -23.54
N GLY A 42 37.86 9.80 -22.91
CA GLY A 42 39.29 9.62 -23.11
C GLY A 42 39.83 9.90 -24.52
N GLY A 43 39.15 10.70 -25.34
CA GLY A 43 39.68 11.20 -26.62
C GLY A 43 40.12 12.67 -26.51
N SER A 44 41.37 12.99 -26.88
CA SER A 44 41.86 14.38 -27.02
C SER A 44 41.19 15.17 -28.17
N ASN A 45 40.09 14.70 -28.72
CA ASN A 45 39.32 15.42 -29.72
C ASN A 45 38.05 15.93 -29.06
N ILE A 46 38.13 17.18 -28.64
CA ILE A 46 37.03 17.96 -28.08
C ILE A 46 35.88 17.94 -29.11
N SER A 47 34.79 17.23 -28.82
CA SER A 47 33.54 17.31 -29.60
C SER A 47 32.67 18.51 -29.21
N ILE A 48 33.21 19.44 -28.40
CA ILE A 48 32.73 20.82 -28.44
C ILE A 48 33.48 21.50 -29.59
N PRO A 49 32.83 21.98 -30.66
CA PRO A 49 33.50 22.91 -31.55
C PRO A 49 33.99 24.06 -30.67
N TYR A 50 35.30 24.31 -30.67
CA TYR A 50 35.90 25.49 -30.07
C TYR A 50 35.22 26.68 -30.75
N ILE A 51 34.13 27.21 -30.18
CA ILE A 51 33.48 28.40 -30.70
C ILE A 51 34.38 29.56 -30.27
N PHE A 52 35.47 29.74 -31.00
CA PHE A 52 35.99 31.08 -31.20
C PHE A 52 34.88 31.83 -31.95
N VAL A 53 34.44 32.93 -31.37
CA VAL A 53 33.36 33.83 -31.84
C VAL A 53 33.59 34.37 -33.27
N SER A 54 34.66 33.96 -33.96
CA SER A 54 35.10 34.48 -35.26
C SER A 54 34.69 33.66 -36.49
N GLU A 55 34.21 32.42 -36.38
CA GLU A 55 33.87 31.60 -37.58
C GLU A 55 32.38 31.61 -37.97
N PHE A 56 31.54 32.35 -37.24
CA PHE A 56 30.12 32.51 -37.61
C PHE A 56 29.91 33.36 -38.88
N PHE A 57 30.98 33.96 -39.43
CA PHE A 57 30.83 35.00 -40.45
C PHE A 57 31.17 34.63 -41.88
N GLU A 58 31.94 33.58 -42.21
CA GLU A 58 32.31 33.35 -43.61
C GLU A 58 32.33 31.88 -44.08
N ILE A 59 31.53 31.69 -45.16
CA ILE A 59 31.49 30.60 -46.15
C ILE A 59 30.65 29.35 -45.77
N ASN A 60 29.49 29.25 -46.44
CA ASN A 60 28.45 28.19 -46.42
C ASN A 60 27.57 28.09 -45.17
N LYS A 61 26.77 29.15 -44.98
CA LYS A 61 25.73 29.32 -43.95
C LYS A 61 24.72 28.17 -43.84
N THR A 62 24.55 27.35 -44.89
CA THR A 62 23.69 26.15 -44.87
C THR A 62 24.43 24.92 -44.36
N TYR A 63 25.61 24.59 -44.91
CA TYR A 63 26.35 23.38 -44.51
C TYR A 63 26.89 23.44 -43.07
N GLY A 64 27.31 24.62 -42.58
CA GLY A 64 27.77 24.78 -41.20
C GLY A 64 26.65 24.64 -40.16
N VAL A 65 25.46 25.17 -40.46
CA VAL A 65 24.28 25.01 -39.59
C VAL A 65 23.80 23.56 -39.57
N PHE A 66 23.78 22.88 -40.73
CA PHE A 66 23.45 21.46 -40.76
C PHE A 66 24.46 20.60 -39.98
N GLY A 67 25.77 20.86 -40.12
CA GLY A 67 26.81 20.16 -39.36
C GLY A 67 26.64 20.32 -37.84
N THR A 68 26.50 21.57 -37.37
CA THR A 68 26.31 21.87 -35.94
C THR A 68 25.04 21.25 -35.37
N THR A 69 23.93 21.20 -36.12
CA THR A 69 22.71 20.53 -35.66
C THR A 69 22.86 19.01 -35.57
N ILE A 70 23.62 18.39 -36.48
CA ILE A 70 23.88 16.95 -36.47
C ILE A 70 24.80 16.59 -35.29
N ASP A 71 25.84 17.38 -35.03
CA ASP A 71 26.76 17.16 -33.93
C ASP A 71 26.07 17.32 -32.56
N LEU A 72 25.17 18.30 -32.42
CA LEU A 72 24.37 18.48 -31.22
C LEU A 72 23.39 17.32 -31.00
N PHE A 73 22.80 16.79 -32.08
CA PHE A 73 21.91 15.64 -31.97
C PHE A 73 22.66 14.35 -31.59
N ILE A 74 23.85 14.13 -32.14
CA ILE A 74 24.70 12.97 -31.82
C ILE A 74 25.17 13.02 -30.37
N THR A 75 25.57 14.20 -29.88
CA THR A 75 25.99 14.38 -28.47
C THR A 75 24.84 14.16 -27.49
N LEU A 76 23.63 14.66 -27.79
CA LEU A 76 22.44 14.41 -26.98
C LEU A 76 21.99 12.94 -27.01
N ALA A 77 22.03 12.29 -28.18
CA ALA A 77 21.68 10.87 -28.29
C ALA A 77 22.65 9.99 -27.48
N LYS A 78 23.94 10.32 -27.53
CA LYS A 78 24.98 9.61 -26.77
C LYS A 78 24.79 9.81 -25.27
N SER A 79 24.53 11.04 -24.81
CA SER A 79 24.30 11.31 -23.38
C SER A 79 23.05 10.60 -22.85
N TYR A 80 21.95 10.61 -23.61
CA TYR A 80 20.73 9.87 -23.25
C TYR A 80 20.95 8.36 -23.21
N PHE A 81 21.71 7.81 -24.16
CA PHE A 81 22.06 6.39 -24.17
C PHE A 81 22.86 5.99 -22.93
N PHE A 82 23.85 6.78 -22.52
CA PHE A 82 24.63 6.50 -21.31
C PHE A 82 23.81 6.62 -20.03
N LEU A 83 22.91 7.60 -19.94
CA LEU A 83 21.97 7.72 -18.82
C LEU A 83 20.98 6.55 -18.77
N PHE A 84 20.48 6.12 -19.92
CA PHE A 84 19.57 4.98 -19.99
C PHE A 84 20.24 3.69 -19.54
N VAL A 85 21.48 3.45 -19.98
CA VAL A 85 22.28 2.29 -19.53
C VAL A 85 22.54 2.37 -18.03
N SER A 86 22.93 3.53 -17.47
CA SER A 86 23.21 3.65 -16.03
C SER A 86 21.96 3.45 -15.17
N ILE A 87 20.79 3.96 -15.61
CA ILE A 87 19.51 3.77 -14.92
C ILE A 87 19.09 2.30 -14.95
N ILE A 88 19.18 1.63 -16.10
CA ILE A 88 18.86 0.20 -16.21
C ILE A 88 19.81 -0.64 -15.36
N THR A 89 21.11 -0.34 -15.40
CA THR A 89 22.08 -1.06 -14.57
C THR A 89 21.78 -0.88 -13.08
N ARG A 90 21.41 0.33 -12.64
CA ARG A 90 20.96 0.60 -11.26
C ARG A 90 19.66 -0.14 -10.88
N TRP A 91 18.76 -0.36 -11.84
CA TRP A 91 17.50 -1.09 -11.59
C TRP A 91 17.67 -2.61 -11.64
N SER A 92 18.68 -3.10 -12.37
CA SER A 92 18.94 -4.53 -12.58
C SER A 92 19.94 -5.12 -11.61
N LEU A 93 20.88 -4.32 -11.08
CA LEU A 93 21.80 -4.73 -10.03
C LEU A 93 21.12 -4.59 -8.67
N PRO A 94 20.87 -5.69 -7.95
CA PRO A 94 20.33 -5.62 -6.61
C PRO A 94 21.46 -5.27 -5.64
N ARG A 95 21.14 -4.45 -4.62
CA ARG A 95 22.11 -3.76 -3.73
C ARG A 95 23.26 -4.68 -3.30
N LEU A 96 24.46 -4.41 -3.83
CA LEU A 96 25.68 -5.13 -3.45
C LEU A 96 26.23 -4.59 -2.12
N ARG A 97 26.73 -5.47 -1.24
CA ARG A 97 27.36 -5.05 0.01
C ARG A 97 28.73 -4.43 -0.29
N MET A 98 29.08 -3.32 0.36
CA MET A 98 30.35 -2.59 0.15
C MET A 98 31.60 -3.48 0.27
N ASP A 99 31.60 -4.46 1.18
CA ASP A 99 32.70 -5.41 1.34
C ASP A 99 32.95 -6.25 0.07
N GLN A 100 31.90 -6.54 -0.70
CA GLN A 100 32.00 -7.32 -1.94
C GLN A 100 32.53 -6.46 -3.09
N LEU A 101 32.16 -5.18 -3.12
CA LEU A 101 32.63 -4.19 -4.08
C LEU A 101 34.13 -3.88 -3.87
N LEU A 102 34.56 -3.67 -2.62
CA LEU A 102 35.95 -3.38 -2.28
C LEU A 102 36.87 -4.57 -2.63
N ASN A 103 36.41 -5.79 -2.38
CA ASN A 103 37.12 -7.00 -2.78
C ASN A 103 37.28 -7.11 -4.31
N LEU A 104 36.25 -6.75 -5.08
CA LEU A 104 36.31 -6.70 -6.55
C LEU A 104 37.32 -5.63 -7.03
N GLY A 105 37.32 -4.45 -6.40
CA GLY A 105 38.27 -3.38 -6.71
C GLY A 105 39.73 -3.77 -6.45
N TRP A 106 40.01 -4.29 -5.26
CA TRP A 106 41.39 -4.55 -4.82
C TRP A 106 41.99 -5.83 -5.40
N LYS A 107 41.18 -6.88 -5.58
CA LYS A 107 41.67 -8.16 -6.13
C LYS A 107 41.67 -8.23 -7.65
N PHE A 108 40.89 -7.39 -8.34
CA PHE A 108 40.69 -7.55 -9.79
C PHE A 108 40.93 -6.25 -10.59
N LEU A 109 40.28 -5.13 -10.23
CA LEU A 109 40.44 -3.88 -10.99
C LEU A 109 41.85 -3.30 -10.88
N LEU A 110 42.46 -3.33 -9.70
CA LEU A 110 43.83 -2.85 -9.48
C LEU A 110 44.88 -3.68 -10.24
N PRO A 111 44.91 -5.02 -10.15
CA PRO A 111 45.83 -5.85 -10.93
C PRO A 111 45.67 -5.66 -12.44
N ILE A 112 44.42 -5.61 -12.95
CA ILE A 112 44.14 -5.43 -14.39
C ILE A 112 44.57 -4.06 -14.90
N SER A 113 44.44 -3.02 -14.06
CA SER A 113 44.93 -1.68 -14.43
C SER A 113 46.46 -1.58 -14.42
N LEU A 114 47.16 -2.46 -13.69
CA LEU A 114 48.60 -2.39 -13.47
C LEU A 114 49.42 -3.40 -14.28
N GLU A 115 48.80 -4.37 -14.98
CA GLU A 115 49.59 -5.50 -15.49
C GLU A 115 50.25 -5.35 -16.87
N ARG A 116 51.59 -5.41 -16.81
CA ARG A 116 52.52 -5.76 -17.90
C ARG A 116 53.02 -7.21 -17.82
N ASN A 117 52.71 -8.00 -16.78
CA ASN A 117 53.32 -9.32 -16.55
C ASN A 117 52.29 -10.47 -16.51
N LYS A 118 52.60 -11.60 -17.15
CA LYS A 118 51.68 -12.75 -17.36
C LYS A 118 51.57 -13.74 -16.19
N THR A 119 52.31 -13.56 -15.10
CA THR A 119 52.45 -14.58 -14.04
C THR A 119 51.40 -14.50 -12.92
N LYS A 120 50.65 -13.40 -12.80
CA LYS A 120 49.58 -13.24 -11.80
C LYS A 120 48.19 -13.68 -12.34
N LEU A 121 48.09 -13.81 -13.66
CA LEU A 121 46.92 -14.28 -14.41
C LEU A 121 46.30 -15.58 -13.87
N PHE A 122 47.09 -16.50 -13.30
CA PHE A 122 46.62 -17.81 -12.84
C PHE A 122 45.90 -17.77 -11.48
N ILE A 123 46.28 -16.84 -10.59
CA ILE A 123 45.61 -16.61 -9.30
C ILE A 123 44.32 -15.82 -9.54
N ASP A 124 44.37 -14.85 -10.45
CA ASP A 124 43.21 -14.04 -10.83
C ASP A 124 42.10 -14.87 -11.51
N ILE A 125 42.45 -15.94 -12.25
CA ILE A 125 41.48 -16.87 -12.85
C ILE A 125 40.70 -17.69 -11.80
N TYR A 126 41.36 -18.14 -10.73
CA TYR A 126 40.71 -18.92 -9.67
C TYR A 126 39.77 -18.06 -8.82
N ASP A 127 40.18 -16.85 -8.47
CA ASP A 127 39.34 -15.87 -7.78
C ASP A 127 38.18 -15.38 -8.69
N MET A 128 38.41 -15.25 -10.01
CA MET A 128 37.35 -14.98 -10.99
C MET A 128 36.32 -16.11 -11.04
N PHE A 129 36.73 -17.38 -10.98
CA PHE A 129 35.80 -18.52 -10.96
C PHE A 129 34.91 -18.53 -9.70
N LEU A 130 35.47 -18.20 -8.53
CA LEU A 130 34.72 -18.10 -7.28
C LEU A 130 33.72 -16.94 -7.28
N MET A 131 34.09 -15.80 -7.88
CA MET A 131 33.18 -14.65 -8.04
C MET A 131 32.05 -14.93 -9.04
N VAL A 132 32.35 -15.60 -10.16
CA VAL A 132 31.35 -15.97 -11.17
C VAL A 132 30.30 -16.91 -10.58
N THR A 133 30.70 -17.87 -9.73
CA THR A 133 29.74 -18.77 -9.06
C THR A 133 28.87 -18.04 -8.02
N GLY A 134 29.43 -17.08 -7.28
CA GLY A 134 28.66 -16.21 -6.38
C GLY A 134 27.64 -15.33 -7.11
N PHE A 135 28.03 -14.72 -8.23
CA PHE A 135 27.15 -13.93 -9.09
C PHE A 135 26.04 -14.78 -9.72
N MET A 136 26.34 -16.02 -10.13
CA MET A 136 25.34 -16.96 -10.63
C MET A 136 24.30 -17.33 -9.57
N ASN A 137 24.72 -17.59 -8.33
CA ASN A 137 23.81 -17.90 -7.22
C ASN A 137 22.90 -16.72 -6.87
N TYR A 138 23.43 -15.50 -6.92
CA TYR A 138 22.66 -14.28 -6.68
C TYR A 138 21.69 -13.98 -7.83
N GLY A 139 22.11 -14.14 -9.08
CA GLY A 139 21.24 -14.05 -10.26
C GLY A 139 20.07 -15.03 -10.20
N GLN A 140 20.31 -16.26 -9.72
CA GLN A 140 19.23 -17.23 -9.49
C GLN A 140 18.23 -16.78 -8.42
N GLN A 141 18.68 -16.11 -7.35
CA GLN A 141 17.79 -15.56 -6.32
C GLN A 141 16.92 -14.42 -6.87
N THR A 142 17.51 -13.50 -7.65
CA THR A 142 16.80 -12.40 -8.30
C THR A 142 15.73 -12.91 -9.26
N VAL A 143 16.04 -13.93 -10.06
CA VAL A 143 15.06 -14.56 -10.97
C VAL A 143 13.92 -15.23 -10.21
N ARG A 144 14.19 -15.85 -9.06
CA ARG A 144 13.14 -16.42 -8.20
C ARG A 144 12.24 -15.32 -7.64
N ALA A 145 12.82 -14.24 -7.11
CA ALA A 145 12.06 -13.10 -6.59
C ALA A 145 11.16 -12.47 -7.67
N ALA A 146 11.70 -12.26 -8.88
CA ALA A 146 10.94 -11.73 -10.01
C ALA A 146 9.77 -12.66 -10.41
N ARG A 147 9.97 -13.99 -10.38
CA ARG A 147 8.88 -14.96 -10.63
C ARG A 147 7.76 -14.85 -9.59
N TYR A 148 8.09 -14.70 -8.31
CA TYR A 148 7.08 -14.53 -7.26
C TYR A 148 6.30 -13.23 -7.43
N ILE A 149 6.99 -12.12 -7.74
CA ILE A 149 6.33 -10.83 -8.02
C ILE A 149 5.41 -10.96 -9.24
N GLY A 150 5.86 -11.61 -10.31
CA GLY A 150 5.05 -11.88 -11.49
C GLY A 150 3.81 -12.72 -11.19
N GLN A 151 3.93 -13.75 -10.35
CA GLN A 151 2.80 -14.55 -9.90
C GLN A 151 1.78 -13.70 -9.12
N SER A 152 2.23 -12.85 -8.18
CA SER A 152 1.35 -11.94 -7.45
C SER A 152 0.65 -10.95 -8.37
N PHE A 153 1.37 -10.37 -9.33
CA PHE A 153 0.79 -9.45 -10.31
C PHE A 153 -0.29 -10.13 -11.16
N MET A 154 -0.05 -11.38 -11.61
CA MET A 154 -1.05 -12.14 -12.36
C MET A 154 -2.32 -12.42 -11.54
N ILE A 155 -2.18 -12.68 -10.23
CA ILE A 155 -3.33 -12.85 -9.34
C ILE A 155 -4.12 -11.54 -9.23
N ILE A 156 -3.45 -10.40 -9.03
CA ILE A 156 -4.10 -9.08 -8.95
C ILE A 156 -4.82 -8.75 -10.26
N LEU A 157 -4.17 -9.00 -11.40
CA LEU A 157 -4.78 -8.78 -12.71
C LEU A 157 -6.01 -9.67 -12.92
N SER A 158 -6.01 -10.90 -12.36
CA SER A 158 -7.19 -11.77 -12.38
C SER A 158 -8.38 -11.23 -11.57
N HIS A 159 -8.15 -10.33 -10.60
CA HIS A 159 -9.22 -9.65 -9.87
C HIS A 159 -9.83 -8.48 -10.66
N ALA A 160 -9.10 -7.89 -11.61
CA ALA A 160 -9.61 -6.78 -12.43
C ALA A 160 -10.78 -7.20 -13.34
N ASN A 161 -10.84 -8.47 -13.75
CA ASN A 161 -11.93 -9.03 -14.56
C ASN A 161 -13.12 -9.55 -13.72
N ARG A 162 -13.08 -9.43 -12.39
CA ARG A 162 -14.20 -9.85 -11.54
C ARG A 162 -15.11 -8.67 -11.28
N LEU A 163 -16.42 -8.91 -11.26
CA LEU A 163 -17.40 -7.91 -10.85
C LEU A 163 -17.24 -7.61 -9.36
N PRO A 164 -17.40 -6.35 -8.93
CA PRO A 164 -17.36 -6.00 -7.51
C PRO A 164 -18.54 -6.61 -6.78
N VAL A 165 -18.27 -7.27 -5.66
CA VAL A 165 -19.27 -7.86 -4.75
C VAL A 165 -19.86 -6.81 -3.76
N THR A 166 -19.56 -5.53 -3.99
CA THR A 166 -19.96 -4.42 -3.10
C THR A 166 -21.45 -4.14 -3.20
N ILE A 167 -22.12 -3.97 -2.06
CA ILE A 167 -23.51 -3.53 -1.96
C ILE A 167 -23.53 -2.01 -1.82
N GLN A 168 -24.29 -1.31 -2.66
CA GLN A 168 -24.33 0.16 -2.66
C GLN A 168 -25.31 0.70 -1.62
N TYR A 169 -24.87 0.77 -0.36
CA TYR A 169 -25.60 1.49 0.68
C TYR A 169 -25.63 3.00 0.38
N PRO A 170 -26.75 3.74 0.52
CA PRO A 170 -28.03 3.35 1.15
C PRO A 170 -29.10 2.81 0.19
N TYR A 171 -28.86 2.80 -1.12
CA TYR A 171 -29.86 2.46 -2.14
C TYR A 171 -30.10 0.95 -2.27
N GLU A 172 -29.08 0.15 -1.99
CA GLU A 172 -29.15 -1.30 -1.95
C GLU A 172 -28.88 -1.76 -0.52
N LYS A 173 -29.82 -2.51 0.08
CA LYS A 173 -29.66 -3.11 1.42
C LYS A 173 -29.70 -4.62 1.33
N LEU A 174 -28.90 -5.26 2.19
CA LEU A 174 -28.92 -6.70 2.36
C LEU A 174 -30.14 -7.09 3.20
N ILE A 175 -30.84 -8.16 2.80
CA ILE A 175 -31.87 -8.76 3.65
C ILE A 175 -31.20 -9.41 4.86
N THR A 176 -31.62 -9.02 6.05
CA THR A 176 -31.15 -9.60 7.31
C THR A 176 -31.63 -11.04 7.47
N SER A 177 -30.94 -11.83 8.29
CA SER A 177 -31.41 -13.18 8.60
C SER A 177 -32.64 -13.14 9.50
N GLU A 178 -33.45 -14.21 9.48
CA GLU A 178 -34.65 -14.33 10.34
C GLU A 178 -34.34 -14.28 11.85
N ARG A 179 -33.09 -14.57 12.23
CA ARG A 179 -32.59 -14.53 13.62
C ARG A 179 -31.69 -13.33 13.90
N PHE A 180 -31.75 -12.33 13.02
CA PHE A 180 -30.99 -11.10 13.21
C PHE A 180 -31.40 -10.41 14.51
N ARG A 181 -30.43 -9.76 15.14
CA ARG A 181 -30.54 -9.15 16.46
C ARG A 181 -30.41 -7.65 16.32
N GLY A 182 -31.50 -6.98 15.96
CA GLY A 182 -31.59 -5.52 15.86
C GLY A 182 -32.26 -4.89 17.07
N ARG A 183 -32.99 -3.80 16.85
CA ARG A 183 -33.75 -3.12 17.90
C ARG A 183 -34.75 -4.07 18.58
N ILE A 184 -34.91 -3.93 19.88
CA ILE A 184 -35.90 -4.68 20.65
C ILE A 184 -37.27 -4.00 20.53
N HIS A 185 -38.29 -4.77 20.21
CA HIS A 185 -39.70 -4.36 20.24
C HIS A 185 -40.34 -4.80 21.57
N PHE A 186 -41.23 -3.97 22.10
CA PHE A 186 -41.89 -4.21 23.40
C PHE A 186 -43.40 -4.02 23.31
N GLU A 187 -44.14 -5.03 23.75
CA GLU A 187 -45.58 -4.97 23.91
C GLU A 187 -45.98 -4.73 25.37
N PHE A 188 -46.56 -3.56 25.63
CA PHE A 188 -46.95 -3.13 26.97
C PHE A 188 -48.00 -4.06 27.61
N ASP A 189 -49.01 -4.46 26.85
CA ASP A 189 -50.15 -5.24 27.36
C ASP A 189 -49.79 -6.67 27.80
N LYS A 190 -48.69 -7.23 27.24
CA LYS A 190 -48.21 -8.58 27.56
C LYS A 190 -47.26 -8.63 28.75
N CYS A 191 -46.76 -7.48 29.22
CA CYS A 191 -45.76 -7.46 30.29
C CYS A 191 -46.41 -7.66 31.68
N ILE A 192 -45.84 -8.58 32.47
CA ILE A 192 -46.32 -8.89 33.83
C ILE A 192 -45.39 -8.36 34.94
N ALA A 193 -44.44 -7.49 34.62
CA ALA A 193 -43.46 -6.92 35.56
C ALA A 193 -42.74 -7.99 36.43
N CYS A 194 -42.23 -9.03 35.77
CA CYS A 194 -41.52 -10.15 36.41
C CYS A 194 -40.03 -9.90 36.65
N GLU A 195 -39.46 -8.84 36.07
CA GLU A 195 -38.03 -8.45 36.15
C GLU A 195 -37.05 -9.57 35.74
N VAL A 196 -37.50 -10.56 34.98
CA VAL A 196 -36.61 -11.59 34.41
C VAL A 196 -35.66 -10.96 33.40
N CYS A 197 -36.14 -10.00 32.61
CA CYS A 197 -35.33 -9.28 31.63
C CYS A 197 -34.16 -8.51 32.25
N VAL A 198 -34.32 -8.00 33.48
CA VAL A 198 -33.24 -7.33 34.22
C VAL A 198 -32.22 -8.36 34.67
N ARG A 199 -32.65 -9.36 35.45
CA ARG A 199 -31.78 -10.38 36.06
C ARG A 199 -30.96 -11.22 35.07
N VAL A 200 -31.46 -11.37 33.85
CA VAL A 200 -30.81 -12.14 32.80
C VAL A 200 -29.92 -11.25 31.91
N CYS A 201 -30.11 -9.92 31.95
CA CYS A 201 -29.27 -8.99 31.24
C CYS A 201 -27.85 -9.00 31.86
N PRO A 202 -26.77 -9.09 31.08
CA PRO A 202 -25.41 -9.13 31.63
C PRO A 202 -25.00 -7.85 32.37
N ILE A 203 -25.76 -6.77 32.19
CA ILE A 203 -25.49 -5.43 32.75
C ILE A 203 -26.73 -4.86 33.47
N ASP A 204 -27.77 -5.67 33.72
CA ASP A 204 -29.01 -5.25 34.38
C ASP A 204 -29.64 -3.96 33.76
N LEU A 205 -29.66 -3.88 32.43
CA LEU A 205 -30.00 -2.65 31.70
C LEU A 205 -31.48 -2.23 31.73
N PRO A 206 -32.47 -3.12 31.50
CA PRO A 206 -33.85 -2.68 31.37
C PRO A 206 -34.38 -2.08 32.67
N VAL A 207 -34.95 -0.87 32.60
CA VAL A 207 -35.55 -0.23 33.76
C VAL A 207 -37.04 -0.56 33.79
N VAL A 208 -37.48 -1.24 34.86
CA VAL A 208 -38.85 -1.73 35.02
C VAL A 208 -39.49 -1.08 36.26
N ASP A 209 -40.36 -0.11 36.04
CA ASP A 209 -41.11 0.52 37.12
C ASP A 209 -42.49 -0.11 37.22
N TRP A 210 -42.86 -0.61 38.41
CA TRP A 210 -44.17 -1.19 38.64
C TRP A 210 -44.71 -0.78 40.01
N LYS A 211 -46.05 -0.74 40.11
CA LYS A 211 -46.78 -0.52 41.35
C LYS A 211 -47.60 -1.76 41.67
N MET A 212 -47.57 -2.18 42.94
CA MET A 212 -48.45 -3.22 43.42
C MET A 212 -49.85 -2.65 43.63
N GLU A 213 -50.83 -3.16 42.89
CA GLU A 213 -52.23 -2.81 43.11
C GLU A 213 -52.80 -3.77 44.15
N THR A 214 -53.11 -3.26 45.34
CA THR A 214 -53.55 -4.06 46.50
C THR A 214 -54.87 -4.76 46.25
N ASP A 215 -55.75 -4.14 45.47
CA ASP A 215 -57.12 -4.59 45.26
C ASP A 215 -57.17 -5.87 44.42
N ILE A 216 -56.32 -5.95 43.40
CA ILE A 216 -56.27 -7.07 42.44
C ILE A 216 -55.10 -8.04 42.78
N ARG A 217 -54.26 -7.68 43.76
CA ARG A 217 -52.98 -8.37 44.07
C ARG A 217 -52.13 -8.62 42.82
N LYS A 218 -52.14 -7.66 41.89
CA LYS A 218 -51.39 -7.72 40.62
C LYS A 218 -50.38 -6.58 40.56
N LYS A 219 -49.19 -6.87 40.04
CA LYS A 219 -48.22 -5.84 39.67
C LYS A 219 -48.71 -5.15 38.41
N ARG A 220 -48.88 -3.83 38.48
CA ARG A 220 -49.16 -2.97 37.34
C ARG A 220 -47.86 -2.30 36.91
N LEU A 221 -47.47 -2.52 35.66
CA LEU A 221 -46.34 -1.83 35.04
C LEU A 221 -46.69 -0.34 34.86
N LEU A 222 -45.78 0.54 35.23
CA LEU A 222 -45.89 1.99 35.04
C LEU A 222 -45.05 2.45 33.86
N ASN A 223 -43.77 2.09 33.86
CA ASN A 223 -42.81 2.48 32.85
C ASN A 223 -41.85 1.32 32.55
N TYR A 224 -41.45 1.24 31.29
CA TYR A 224 -40.43 0.32 30.82
C TYR A 224 -39.53 1.07 29.84
N SER A 225 -38.23 1.04 30.07
CA SER A 225 -37.26 1.70 29.19
C SER A 225 -35.99 0.87 29.02
N ILE A 226 -35.36 1.02 27.85
CA ILE A 226 -34.09 0.37 27.50
C ILE A 226 -33.20 1.42 26.84
N ASP A 227 -31.98 1.59 27.34
CA ASP A 227 -30.96 2.43 26.72
C ASP A 227 -30.15 1.63 25.68
N PHE A 228 -30.42 1.88 24.40
CA PHE A 228 -29.70 1.24 23.30
C PHE A 228 -28.24 1.68 23.17
N GLY A 229 -27.84 2.78 23.82
CA GLY A 229 -26.44 3.19 23.91
C GLY A 229 -25.60 2.33 24.85
N ILE A 230 -26.24 1.46 25.67
CA ILE A 230 -25.56 0.52 26.58
C ILE A 230 -25.87 -0.94 26.19
N CYS A 231 -27.02 -1.18 25.54
CA CYS A 231 -27.44 -2.52 25.11
C CYS A 231 -26.40 -3.19 24.19
N ILE A 232 -26.04 -4.44 24.51
CA ILE A 232 -25.12 -5.25 23.69
C ILE A 232 -25.83 -6.21 22.71
N PHE A 233 -27.15 -6.09 22.57
CA PHE A 233 -27.98 -6.91 21.66
C PHE A 233 -27.80 -8.44 21.81
N CYS A 234 -27.54 -8.92 23.04
CA CYS A 234 -27.37 -10.36 23.33
C CYS A 234 -28.65 -11.19 23.21
N GLY A 235 -29.84 -10.57 23.25
CA GLY A 235 -31.12 -11.27 23.09
C GLY A 235 -31.60 -12.09 24.29
N ASN A 236 -30.85 -12.17 25.39
CA ASN A 236 -31.27 -12.97 26.54
C ASN A 236 -32.60 -12.50 27.15
N CYS A 237 -32.86 -11.18 27.15
CA CYS A 237 -34.14 -10.64 27.66
C CYS A 237 -35.36 -11.13 26.87
N ILE A 238 -35.18 -11.49 25.60
CA ILE A 238 -36.24 -12.03 24.73
C ILE A 238 -36.38 -13.53 24.94
N GLU A 239 -35.25 -14.25 24.98
CA GLU A 239 -35.23 -15.71 25.12
C GLU A 239 -35.84 -16.19 26.44
N TYR A 240 -35.60 -15.45 27.54
CA TYR A 240 -36.11 -15.80 28.87
C TYR A 240 -37.43 -15.12 29.21
N CYS A 241 -38.05 -14.37 28.30
CA CYS A 241 -39.32 -13.70 28.56
C CYS A 241 -40.46 -14.73 28.60
N PRO A 242 -41.19 -14.89 29.74
CA PRO A 242 -42.23 -15.90 29.84
C PRO A 242 -43.48 -15.58 29.02
N THR A 243 -43.74 -14.30 28.73
CA THR A 243 -44.94 -13.84 28.01
C THR A 243 -44.67 -13.44 26.57
N ASN A 244 -43.45 -13.61 26.07
CA ASN A 244 -43.01 -13.14 24.76
C ASN A 244 -43.43 -11.67 24.49
N CYS A 245 -43.30 -10.80 25.50
CA CYS A 245 -43.60 -9.37 25.34
C CYS A 245 -42.47 -8.60 24.66
N LEU A 246 -41.26 -9.17 24.64
CA LEU A 246 -40.09 -8.64 23.96
C LEU A 246 -39.81 -9.46 22.70
N SER A 247 -39.48 -8.79 21.60
CA SER A 247 -39.07 -9.45 20.35
C SER A 247 -37.93 -8.69 19.68
N MET A 248 -37.15 -9.38 18.84
CA MET A 248 -36.14 -8.73 17.99
C MET A 248 -36.79 -8.17 16.74
N THR A 249 -36.26 -7.05 16.26
CA THR A 249 -36.60 -6.48 14.95
C THR A 249 -35.37 -6.48 14.04
N GLU A 250 -35.62 -6.23 12.76
CA GLU A 250 -34.60 -6.16 11.71
C GLU A 250 -33.88 -4.80 11.64
N GLU A 251 -34.34 -3.83 12.43
CA GLU A 251 -33.81 -2.47 12.42
C GLU A 251 -32.42 -2.42 13.08
N TYR A 252 -31.41 -2.08 12.29
CA TYR A 252 -30.02 -1.89 12.74
C TYR A 252 -29.55 -0.43 12.65
N GLU A 253 -30.36 0.47 12.09
CA GLU A 253 -30.00 1.87 11.82
C GLU A 253 -30.35 2.78 13.00
N LEU A 254 -29.84 2.43 14.19
CA LEU A 254 -30.04 3.18 15.42
C LEU A 254 -28.87 4.16 15.63
N SER A 255 -28.92 5.30 14.96
CA SER A 255 -27.92 6.37 15.15
C SER A 255 -28.60 7.71 15.43
N THR A 256 -28.19 8.37 16.50
CA THR A 256 -28.67 9.68 16.93
C THR A 256 -27.50 10.62 17.21
N TYR A 257 -27.75 11.93 17.23
CA TYR A 257 -26.72 12.92 17.54
C TYR A 257 -26.45 13.02 19.04
N ASP A 258 -27.50 12.82 19.87
CA ASP A 258 -27.40 12.80 21.32
C ASP A 258 -27.61 11.37 21.83
N ARG A 259 -26.84 11.01 22.87
CA ARG A 259 -26.93 9.71 23.55
C ARG A 259 -28.27 9.56 24.26
N HIS A 260 -28.82 10.64 24.81
CA HIS A 260 -30.07 10.58 25.57
C HIS A 260 -31.27 10.16 24.71
N GLU A 261 -31.19 10.36 23.39
CA GLU A 261 -32.22 9.92 22.44
C GLU A 261 -32.25 8.39 22.25
N LEU A 262 -31.17 7.67 22.57
CA LEU A 262 -31.11 6.20 22.50
C LEU A 262 -31.81 5.52 23.68
N ASN A 263 -32.25 6.28 24.69
CA ASN A 263 -33.05 5.75 25.78
C ASN A 263 -34.53 5.69 25.35
N TYR A 264 -34.95 4.50 24.91
CA TYR A 264 -36.29 4.32 24.37
C TYR A 264 -37.28 3.95 25.48
N ASN A 265 -38.33 4.76 25.60
CA ASN A 265 -39.48 4.47 26.45
C ASN A 265 -40.39 3.40 25.84
N GLN A 266 -41.30 2.85 26.65
CA GLN A 266 -42.26 1.82 26.24
C GLN A 266 -43.04 2.14 24.95
N ILE A 267 -43.38 3.41 24.72
CA ILE A 267 -44.09 3.86 23.51
C ILE A 267 -43.18 3.79 22.28
N ALA A 268 -41.91 4.18 22.42
CA ALA A 268 -40.95 4.12 21.33
C ALA A 268 -40.60 2.67 20.98
N LEU A 269 -40.44 1.82 21.99
CA LEU A 269 -40.19 0.38 21.82
C LEU A 269 -41.38 -0.35 21.16
N GLY A 270 -42.61 0.07 21.43
CA GLY A 270 -43.81 -0.53 20.83
C GLY A 270 -44.08 -0.13 19.37
N ARG A 271 -43.31 0.81 18.79
CA ARG A 271 -43.40 1.10 17.36
C ARG A 271 -42.66 0.01 16.60
N LEU A 272 -43.35 -0.69 15.71
CA LEU A 272 -42.73 -1.62 14.78
C LEU A 272 -42.01 -0.83 13.67
N PRO A 273 -40.76 -1.17 13.34
CA PRO A 273 -40.07 -0.58 12.20
C PRO A 273 -40.66 -1.11 10.89
N MET A 274 -40.48 -0.34 9.83
CA MET A 274 -40.72 -0.83 8.48
C MET A 274 -39.70 -1.92 8.15
N SER A 275 -40.13 -3.05 7.61
CA SER A 275 -39.20 -4.11 7.21
C SER A 275 -38.39 -3.66 5.99
N ILE A 276 -37.19 -4.20 5.83
CA ILE A 276 -36.33 -3.87 4.66
C ILE A 276 -37.00 -4.32 3.35
N ILE A 277 -37.87 -5.34 3.42
CA ILE A 277 -38.58 -5.90 2.26
C ILE A 277 -39.72 -4.98 1.81
N ASP A 278 -40.36 -4.29 2.75
CA ASP A 278 -41.52 -3.44 2.47
C ASP A 278 -41.13 -2.01 2.02
N ASP A 279 -39.86 -1.64 2.16
CA ASP A 279 -39.37 -0.32 1.77
C ASP A 279 -39.21 -0.20 0.25
N TYR A 280 -40.16 0.48 -0.40
CA TYR A 280 -40.17 0.71 -1.84
C TYR A 280 -39.03 1.62 -2.33
N THR A 281 -38.33 2.34 -1.44
CA THR A 281 -37.24 3.24 -1.81
C THR A 281 -35.91 2.50 -2.01
N ILE A 282 -35.84 1.22 -1.63
CA ILE A 282 -34.61 0.45 -1.53
C ILE A 282 -34.68 -0.79 -2.41
N ARG A 283 -33.56 -1.14 -3.03
CA ARG A 283 -33.41 -2.41 -3.73
C ARG A 283 -32.85 -3.46 -2.78
N THR A 284 -33.64 -4.49 -2.49
CA THR A 284 -33.21 -5.58 -1.61
C THR A 284 -32.36 -6.61 -2.36
N ILE A 285 -31.23 -7.00 -1.77
CA ILE A 285 -30.35 -8.06 -2.30
C ILE A 285 -30.39 -9.26 -1.34
N GLN A 286 -30.73 -10.43 -1.87
CA GLN A 286 -30.50 -11.72 -1.21
C GLN A 286 -29.21 -12.34 -1.76
N ILE A 287 -28.22 -12.53 -0.89
CA ILE A 287 -27.06 -13.37 -1.23
C ILE A 287 -27.56 -14.82 -1.25
N LYS A 288 -27.52 -15.43 -2.44
CA LYS A 288 -27.71 -16.88 -2.61
C LYS A 288 -26.42 -17.63 -2.32
#